data_AF-A0A9E5MU45-F1
#
_entry.id   AF-A0A9E5MU45-F1
#
_cell.length_a   1.000
_cell.length_b   1.000
_cell.length_c   1.000
_cell.angle_alpha   90.00
_cell.angle_beta   90.00
_cell.angle_gamma   90.00
#
_symmetry.space_group_name_H-M   'P 1'
#
loop_
_entity.id
_entity.type
_entity.pdbx_description
1 polymer ?
#
loop_
_entity_poly.entity_id
_entity_poly.type
_entity_poly.pdbx_seq_one_letter_code
_entity_poly.pdbx_strand_id
1 'polypeptide(L)'
;MAEKLRDAEDRWLESMFAAEPIADDGFSRRVVGRIRRRIWIRRLALPVAMLVGGVIALKPASQLLLAVSKLLTVVPQDVVVAPAEWLPQMQGVAISGSIMQTAIYGAVLLGVGLLGAKMLTE
;
A
#
# COMPACT_ATOMS: atom_id res chain seq x y z
N MET A 1 -25.93 14.36 56.06
CA MET A 1 -25.33 13.12 56.63
C MET A 1 -25.16 12.01 55.61
N ALA A 2 -26.08 11.83 54.64
CA ALA A 2 -25.97 10.82 53.58
C ALA A 2 -24.69 10.94 52.71
N GLU A 3 -24.23 12.16 52.43
CA GLU A 3 -23.01 12.41 51.65
C GLU A 3 -21.73 11.89 52.32
N LYS A 4 -21.63 11.99 53.66
CA LYS A 4 -20.48 11.49 54.43
C LYS A 4 -20.41 9.95 54.49
N LEU A 5 -21.56 9.28 54.37
CA LEU A 5 -21.63 7.82 54.31
C LEU A 5 -21.16 7.32 52.94
N ARG A 6 -21.54 8.01 51.87
CA ARG A 6 -21.09 7.70 50.51
C ARG A 6 -19.57 7.86 50.34
N ASP A 7 -18.99 8.91 50.91
CA ASP A 7 -17.53 9.12 50.94
C ASP A 7 -16.75 8.05 51.72
N ALA A 8 -17.41 7.36 52.66
CA ALA A 8 -16.79 6.28 53.41
C ALA A 8 -16.86 4.96 52.64
N GLU A 9 -17.98 4.69 51.97
CA GLU A 9 -18.13 3.55 51.05
C GLU A 9 -17.22 3.68 49.83
N ASP A 10 -17.14 4.86 49.22
CA ASP A 10 -16.29 5.10 48.05
C ASP A 10 -14.81 4.90 48.40
N ARG A 11 -14.34 5.39 49.55
CA ARG A 11 -12.97 5.13 50.03
C ARG A 11 -12.72 3.66 50.37
N TRP A 12 -13.70 2.96 50.92
CA TRP A 12 -13.58 1.54 51.22
C TRP A 12 -13.47 0.72 49.93
N LEU A 13 -14.28 1.03 48.92
CA LEU A 13 -14.19 0.42 47.59
C LEU A 13 -12.86 0.73 46.93
N GLU A 14 -12.41 1.98 46.98
CA GLU A 14 -11.11 2.38 46.44
C GLU A 14 -9.95 1.62 47.10
N SER A 15 -10.03 1.35 48.41
CA SER A 15 -9.05 0.51 49.11
C SER A 15 -9.10 -0.98 48.75
N MET A 16 -10.28 -1.51 48.40
CA MET A 16 -10.44 -2.90 47.93
C MET A 16 -9.92 -3.10 46.51
N PHE A 17 -9.97 -2.05 45.68
CA PHE A 17 -9.48 -2.05 44.30
C PHE A 17 -8.09 -1.42 44.13
N ALA A 18 -7.49 -0.93 45.21
CA ALA A 18 -6.10 -0.51 45.26
C ALA A 18 -5.18 -1.72 45.14
N ALA A 19 -5.08 -2.28 43.93
CA ALA A 19 -4.13 -3.31 43.60
C ALA A 19 -2.74 -2.70 43.43
N GLU A 20 -1.74 -3.39 43.98
CA GLU A 20 -0.35 -3.03 43.77
C GLU A 20 -0.03 -3.11 42.26
N PRO A 21 0.59 -2.09 41.66
CA PRO A 21 0.89 -2.09 40.23
C PRO A 21 1.72 -3.32 39.89
N ILE A 22 1.17 -4.21 39.06
CA ILE A 22 1.89 -5.40 38.60
C ILE A 22 3.08 -4.91 37.77
N ALA A 23 4.28 -5.21 38.22
CA ALA A 23 5.50 -4.90 37.48
C ALA A 23 5.47 -5.63 36.14
N ASP A 24 5.48 -4.88 35.04
CA ASP A 24 5.63 -5.45 33.70
C ASP A 24 7.12 -5.78 33.49
N ASP A 25 7.46 -7.07 33.59
CA ASP A 25 8.80 -7.64 33.33
C ASP A 25 9.20 -7.59 31.83
N GLY A 26 8.92 -6.47 31.17
CA GLY A 26 9.12 -6.27 29.74
C GLY A 26 8.27 -7.18 28.87
N PHE A 27 7.18 -7.74 29.38
CA PHE A 27 6.22 -8.51 28.60
C PHE A 27 5.58 -7.62 27.54
N SER A 28 5.10 -6.43 27.91
CA SER A 28 4.44 -5.53 26.93
C SER A 28 5.41 -5.10 25.84
N ARG A 29 6.67 -4.80 26.18
CA ARG A 29 7.71 -4.45 25.19
C ARG A 29 7.95 -5.59 24.18
N ARG A 30 8.01 -6.83 24.66
CA ARG A 30 8.20 -8.02 23.79
C ARG A 30 6.99 -8.26 22.89
N VAL A 31 5.77 -8.07 23.41
CA VAL A 31 4.53 -8.24 22.64
C VAL A 31 4.38 -7.14 21.59
N VAL A 32 4.55 -5.88 21.98
CA VAL A 32 4.47 -4.72 21.07
C VAL A 32 5.52 -4.85 19.96
N GLY A 33 6.75 -5.28 20.28
CA GLY A 33 7.79 -5.52 19.28
C GLY A 33 7.40 -6.58 18.23
N ARG A 34 6.80 -7.71 18.66
CA ARG A 34 6.31 -8.73 17.72
C ARG A 34 5.18 -8.20 16.84
N ILE A 35 4.24 -7.46 17.42
CA ILE A 35 3.10 -6.89 16.68
C ILE A 35 3.60 -5.89 15.64
N ARG A 36 4.49 -4.97 16.04
CA ARG A 36 5.08 -3.96 15.14
C ARG A 36 5.81 -4.63 13.98
N ARG A 37 6.60 -5.69 14.25
CA ARG A 37 7.29 -6.48 13.22
C ARG A 37 6.31 -7.14 12.24
N ARG A 38 5.20 -7.70 12.73
CA ARG A 38 4.19 -8.35 11.88
C ARG A 38 3.46 -7.35 10.98
N ILE A 39 3.14 -6.18 11.51
CA ILE A 39 2.57 -5.07 10.74
C ILE A 39 3.57 -4.60 9.68
N TRP A 40 4.85 -4.49 10.03
CA TRP A 40 5.92 -4.11 9.11
C TRP A 40 6.05 -5.06 7.93
N ILE A 41 6.10 -6.37 8.19
CA ILE A 41 6.19 -7.38 7.13
C ILE A 41 4.98 -7.29 6.19
N ARG A 42 3.77 -7.13 6.73
CA ARG A 42 2.56 -6.99 5.92
C ARG A 42 2.57 -5.73 5.05
N ARG A 43 3.13 -4.62 5.55
CA ARG A 43 3.23 -3.36 4.79
C ARG A 43 4.23 -3.45 3.64
N LEU A 44 5.30 -4.22 3.80
CA LEU A 44 6.30 -4.43 2.75
C LEU A 44 5.87 -5.46 1.70
N ALA A 45 4.92 -6.35 2.02
CA ALA A 45 4.49 -7.39 1.10
C ALA A 45 3.98 -6.84 -0.25
N LEU A 46 3.19 -5.76 -0.21
CA LEU A 46 2.59 -5.15 -1.41
C LEU A 46 3.63 -4.51 -2.35
N PRO A 47 4.53 -3.61 -1.89
CA PRO A 47 5.56 -3.06 -2.77
C PRO A 47 6.55 -4.11 -3.27
N VAL A 48 6.90 -5.11 -2.45
CA VAL A 48 7.77 -6.22 -2.88
C VAL A 48 7.09 -7.04 -3.98
N ALA A 49 5.80 -7.37 -3.84
CA ALA A 49 5.05 -8.09 -4.85
C ALA A 49 4.98 -7.30 -6.18
N MET A 50 4.83 -5.97 -6.13
CA MET A 50 4.86 -5.13 -7.32
C MET A 50 6.21 -5.14 -8.02
N LEU A 51 7.33 -5.04 -7.27
CA LEU A 51 8.66 -5.11 -7.86
C LEU A 51 8.91 -6.45 -8.54
N VAL A 52 8.60 -7.55 -7.85
CA VAL A 52 8.78 -8.90 -8.40
C VAL A 52 7.87 -9.13 -9.61
N GLY A 53 6.59 -8.76 -9.51
CA GLY A 53 5.63 -8.86 -10.61
C GLY A 53 6.05 -8.02 -11.83
N GLY A 54 6.55 -6.81 -11.60
CA GLY A 54 7.07 -5.93 -12.66
C GLY A 54 8.27 -6.53 -13.38
N VAL A 55 9.22 -7.12 -12.63
CA VAL A 55 10.39 -7.79 -13.22
C VAL A 55 9.97 -8.99 -14.09
N ILE A 56 9.02 -9.79 -13.61
CA ILE A 56 8.51 -10.95 -14.36
C ILE A 56 7.76 -10.50 -15.63
N ALA A 57 7.02 -9.40 -15.56
CA ALA A 57 6.23 -8.87 -16.68
C ALA A 57 7.08 -8.25 -17.81
N LEU A 58 8.33 -7.86 -17.55
CA LEU A 58 9.22 -7.26 -18.57
C LEU A 58 9.42 -8.17 -19.79
N LYS A 59 9.58 -9.48 -19.56
CA LYS A 59 9.85 -10.44 -20.63
C LYS A 59 8.70 -10.52 -21.65
N PRO A 60 7.46 -10.86 -21.26
CA PRO A 60 6.34 -10.88 -22.23
C PRO A 60 6.04 -9.48 -22.79
N ALA A 61 6.21 -8.41 -22.01
CA ALA A 61 6.02 -7.04 -22.50
C ALA A 61 6.98 -6.71 -23.64
N SER A 62 8.26 -7.08 -23.53
CA SER A 62 9.23 -6.89 -24.60
C SER A 62 8.92 -7.71 -25.85
N GLN A 63 8.37 -8.92 -25.68
CA GLN A 63 7.95 -9.77 -26.80
C GLN A 63 6.76 -9.17 -27.56
N LEU A 64 5.77 -8.62 -26.85
CA LEU A 64 4.66 -7.90 -27.47
C LEU A 64 5.15 -6.69 -28.27
N LEU A 65 6.09 -5.93 -27.71
CA LEU A 65 6.64 -4.73 -28.34
C LEU A 65 7.39 -5.07 -29.63
N LEU A 66 8.19 -6.14 -29.61
CA LEU A 66 8.86 -6.66 -30.80
C LEU A 66 7.87 -7.19 -31.84
N ALA A 67 6.82 -7.90 -31.42
CA ALA A 67 5.79 -8.41 -32.32
C ALA A 67 5.06 -7.26 -33.04
N VAL A 68 4.67 -6.21 -32.30
CA VAL A 68 4.06 -5.01 -32.86
C VAL A 68 4.99 -4.32 -33.86
N SER A 69 6.28 -4.19 -33.54
CA SER A 69 7.25 -3.57 -34.47
C SER A 69 7.38 -4.33 -35.79
N LYS A 70 7.38 -5.67 -35.75
CA LYS A 70 7.42 -6.50 -36.95
C LYS A 70 6.14 -6.35 -37.78
N LEU A 71 5.00 -6.26 -37.12
CA LEU A 71 3.70 -6.05 -37.77
C LEU A 71 3.67 -4.71 -38.51
N LEU A 72 4.19 -3.65 -37.90
CA LEU A 72 4.34 -2.32 -38.51
C LEU A 72 5.24 -2.32 -39.75
N THR A 73 6.31 -3.12 -39.77
CA THR A 73 7.22 -3.19 -40.92
C THR A 73 6.67 -3.94 -42.14
N VAL A 74 5.60 -4.73 -41.96
CA VAL A 74 4.99 -5.55 -43.02
C VAL A 74 3.73 -4.88 -43.60
N VAL A 75 3.31 -3.72 -43.07
CA VAL A 75 2.13 -3.00 -43.57
C VAL A 75 2.40 -2.48 -44.99
N PRO A 76 1.64 -2.92 -46.02
CA PRO A 76 1.74 -2.38 -47.37
C PRO A 76 1.38 -0.90 -47.36
N GLN A 77 2.06 -0.08 -48.17
CA GLN A 77 1.78 1.36 -48.29
C GLN A 77 0.33 1.67 -48.70
N ASP A 78 -0.43 0.69 -49.17
CA ASP A 78 -1.85 0.80 -49.51
C ASP A 78 -2.76 0.96 -48.26
N VAL A 79 -2.31 0.57 -47.07
CA VAL A 79 -3.03 0.78 -45.79
C VAL A 79 -2.70 2.15 -45.17
N VAL A 80 -1.68 2.86 -45.68
CA VAL A 80 -1.34 4.22 -45.21
C VAL A 80 -2.43 5.24 -45.59
N VAL A 81 -3.33 4.86 -46.51
CA VAL A 81 -4.54 5.63 -46.88
C VAL A 81 -5.79 5.11 -46.14
N ALA A 82 -5.65 4.18 -45.19
CA ALA A 82 -6.79 3.72 -44.38
C ALA A 82 -7.39 4.89 -43.58
N PRO A 83 -8.73 4.97 -43.48
CA PRO A 83 -9.44 6.13 -42.99
C PRO A 83 -9.06 6.44 -41.54
N ALA A 84 -8.95 7.73 -41.21
CA ALA A 84 -8.54 8.29 -39.92
C ALA A 84 -9.40 7.88 -38.69
N GLU A 85 -10.31 6.91 -38.82
CA GLU A 85 -11.21 6.43 -37.77
C GLU A 85 -10.50 5.67 -36.63
N TRP A 86 -9.28 5.19 -36.85
CA TRP A 86 -8.56 4.29 -35.93
C TRP A 86 -7.61 5.07 -35.00
N LEU A 87 -7.21 6.28 -35.41
CA LEU A 87 -6.34 7.19 -34.67
C LEU A 87 -6.88 7.55 -33.28
N PRO A 88 -8.18 7.88 -33.12
CA PRO A 88 -8.75 8.24 -31.82
C PRO A 88 -8.73 7.07 -30.82
N GLN A 89 -8.92 5.83 -31.29
CA GLN A 89 -8.89 4.64 -30.44
C GLN A 89 -7.49 4.34 -29.93
N MET A 90 -6.47 4.47 -30.79
CA MET A 90 -5.07 4.32 -30.37
C MET A 90 -4.63 5.41 -29.39
N GLN A 91 -5.10 6.65 -29.58
CA GLN A 91 -4.92 7.72 -28.61
C GLN A 91 -5.62 7.39 -27.28
N GLY A 92 -6.83 6.85 -27.30
CA GLY A 92 -7.56 6.42 -26.11
C GLY A 92 -6.80 5.34 -25.32
N VAL A 93 -6.21 4.36 -26.00
CA VAL A 93 -5.38 3.30 -25.37
C VAL A 93 -4.09 3.89 -24.78
N ALA A 94 -3.41 4.78 -25.50
CA ALA A 94 -2.19 5.43 -24.99
C ALA A 94 -2.47 6.32 -23.77
N ILE A 95 -3.54 7.12 -23.83
CA ILE A 95 -3.95 8.01 -22.73
C ILE A 95 -4.39 7.18 -21.52
N SER A 96 -5.25 6.18 -21.69
CA SER A 96 -5.68 5.31 -20.59
C SER A 96 -4.53 4.52 -19.96
N GLY A 97 -3.60 4.03 -20.78
CA GLY A 97 -2.36 3.39 -20.31
C GLY A 97 -1.49 4.34 -19.47
N SER A 98 -1.32 5.59 -19.91
CA SER A 98 -0.54 6.59 -19.17
C SER A 98 -1.19 6.99 -17.83
N ILE A 99 -2.52 7.07 -17.78
CA ILE A 99 -3.30 7.34 -16.56
C ILE A 99 -3.17 6.17 -15.58
N MET A 100 -3.29 4.93 -16.06
CA MET A 100 -3.14 3.75 -15.22
C MET A 100 -1.72 3.65 -14.66
N GLN A 101 -0.71 3.94 -15.49
CA GLN A 101 0.69 3.93 -15.08
C GLN A 101 0.99 5.02 -14.02
N THR A 102 0.49 6.24 -14.20
CA THR A 102 0.63 7.32 -13.22
C THR A 102 -0.15 7.05 -11.93
N ALA A 103 -1.33 6.43 -12.00
CA ALA A 103 -2.10 6.04 -10.82
C ALA A 103 -1.37 4.95 -10.00
N ILE A 104 -0.77 3.97 -10.66
CA ILE A 104 0.01 2.92 -10.00
C ILE A 104 1.26 3.53 -9.34
N TYR A 105 2.04 4.35 -10.05
CA TYR A 105 3.21 4.99 -9.47
C TYR A 105 2.85 5.97 -8.34
N GLY A 106 1.75 6.71 -8.49
CA GLY A 106 1.22 7.61 -7.47
C GLY A 106 0.82 6.85 -6.21
N ALA A 107 0.08 5.75 -6.33
CA ALA A 107 -0.31 4.90 -5.20
C ALA A 107 0.91 4.29 -4.50
N VAL A 108 1.94 3.89 -5.25
CA VAL A 108 3.20 3.37 -4.71
C VAL A 108 3.95 4.45 -3.95
N LEU A 109 4.10 5.65 -4.54
CA LEU A 109 4.76 6.78 -3.90
C LEU A 109 4.03 7.25 -2.65
N LEU A 110 2.69 7.29 -2.67
CA LEU A 110 1.88 7.62 -1.51
C LEU A 110 2.01 6.56 -0.41
N GLY A 111 2.00 5.28 -0.79
CA GLY A 111 2.20 4.16 0.13
C GLY A 111 3.59 4.19 0.81
N VAL A 112 4.65 4.44 0.03
CA VAL A 112 6.02 4.58 0.53
C VAL A 112 6.19 5.86 1.35
N GLY A 113 5.60 6.98 0.91
CA GLY A 113 5.64 8.26 1.61
C GLY A 113 4.93 8.23 2.95
N LEU A 114 3.74 7.62 3.04
CA LEU A 114 3.03 7.38 4.29
C LEU A 114 3.80 6.45 5.22
N LEU A 115 4.49 5.45 4.67
CA LEU A 115 5.42 4.59 5.42
C LEU A 115 6.58 5.39 6.01
N GLY A 116 7.21 6.26 5.21
CA GLY A 116 8.33 7.12 5.63
C GLY A 116 7.92 8.17 6.66
N ALA A 117 6.80 8.85 6.45
CA ALA A 117 6.28 9.85 7.39
C ALA A 117 5.94 9.23 8.76
N LYS A 118 5.44 7.99 8.77
CA LYS A 118 5.16 7.25 10.02
C LYS A 118 6.42 6.75 10.72
N MET A 119 7.57 6.65 10.05
CA MET A 119 8.85 6.35 10.69
C MET A 119 9.51 7.58 11.32
N LEU A 120 9.19 8.79 10.86
CA LEU A 120 9.73 10.04 11.41
C LEU A 120 8.96 10.53 12.65
N THR A 121 7.77 9.97 12.89
CA THR A 121 6.85 10.37 13.96
C THR A 121 6.76 9.34 15.10
N GLU A 122 7.46 8.21 15.01
CA GLU A 122 7.58 7.16 16.05
C GLU A 122 9.03 7.00 16.51
#